data_AF-A0A930TB51-F1
#
_entry.id   AF-A0A930TB51-F1
#
_cell.length_a   1.000
_cell.length_b   1.000
_cell.length_c   1.000
_cell.angle_alpha   90.00
_cell.angle_beta   90.00
_cell.angle_gamma   90.00
#
_symmetry.space_group_name_H-M   'P 1'
#
loop_
_entity.id
_entity.type
_entity.pdbx_description
1 polymer ?
#
loop_
_entity_poly.entity_id
_entity_poly.type
_entity_poly.pdbx_seq_one_letter_code
_entity_poly.pdbx_strand_id
1 'polypeptide(L)'
;MNDLEELVREISRFEAIIVDWDESQRGVVAGLKRAIETLHKEAFARLIKSVKQESMSALRNAVQDEVVYGVLAYHELVKPPKPSLEKRLQTAIEEVRPSLKSHHGDVELVAIKLPDTVEVRLIGTCNNCPASTFTLSQGIQQTIQAYCPEITKVIAVK
;
A
#
# COMPACT_ATOMS: atom_id res chain seq x y z
N MET A 1 31.03 -4.06 -6.40
CA MET A 1 29.97 -5.03 -6.06
C MET A 1 29.60 -4.71 -4.63
N ASN A 2 28.36 -4.32 -4.37
CA ASN A 2 27.93 -3.88 -3.04
C ASN A 2 27.78 -5.10 -2.12
N ASP A 3 28.16 -5.01 -0.84
CA ASP A 3 28.08 -6.11 0.14
C ASP A 3 26.67 -6.74 0.18
N LEU A 4 25.63 -5.92 -0.01
CA LEU A 4 24.25 -6.38 -0.07
C LEU A 4 23.95 -7.28 -1.28
N GLU A 5 24.47 -6.94 -2.46
CA GLU A 5 24.26 -7.73 -3.68
C GLU A 5 24.88 -9.12 -3.54
N GLU A 6 26.01 -9.21 -2.84
CA GLU A 6 26.66 -10.47 -2.53
C GLU A 6 25.82 -11.32 -1.58
N LEU A 7 25.26 -10.73 -0.51
CA LEU A 7 24.36 -11.42 0.41
C LEU A 7 23.11 -11.94 -0.30
N VAL A 8 22.47 -11.12 -1.15
CA VAL A 8 21.29 -11.54 -1.93
C VAL A 8 21.63 -12.68 -2.87
N ARG A 9 22.80 -12.62 -3.53
CA ARG A 9 23.28 -13.70 -4.41
C ARG A 9 23.52 -14.99 -3.65
N GLU A 10 24.10 -14.93 -2.45
CA GLU A 10 24.31 -16.11 -1.61
C GLU A 10 23.00 -16.72 -1.14
N ILE A 11 22.03 -15.91 -0.70
CA ILE A 11 20.69 -16.39 -0.33
C ILE A 11 20.05 -17.10 -1.52
N SER A 12 20.06 -16.48 -2.70
CA SER A 12 19.49 -17.06 -3.92
C SER A 12 20.16 -18.39 -4.29
N ARG A 13 21.47 -18.51 -4.12
CA ARG A 13 22.21 -19.77 -4.33
C ARG A 13 21.71 -20.86 -3.38
N PHE A 14 21.56 -20.57 -2.10
CA PHE A 14 21.07 -21.56 -1.14
C PHE A 14 19.62 -21.94 -1.41
N GLU A 15 18.77 -20.98 -1.74
CA GLU A 15 17.36 -21.26 -2.09
C GLU A 15 17.26 -22.17 -3.31
N ALA A 16 18.08 -21.97 -4.34
CA ALA A 16 18.14 -22.85 -5.50
C ALA A 16 18.53 -24.29 -5.12
N ILE A 17 19.49 -24.47 -4.21
CA ILE A 17 19.91 -25.79 -3.72
C ILE A 17 18.76 -26.46 -2.94
N ILE A 18 18.06 -25.71 -2.09
CA ILE A 18 16.97 -26.22 -1.25
C ILE A 18 15.78 -26.72 -2.09
N VAL A 19 15.57 -26.18 -3.31
CA VAL A 19 14.48 -26.62 -4.20
C VAL A 19 14.58 -28.11 -4.53
N ASP A 20 15.80 -28.63 -4.69
CA ASP A 20 16.05 -30.03 -5.07
C ASP A 20 16.06 -30.99 -3.88
N TRP A 21 15.86 -30.50 -2.65
CA TRP A 21 15.89 -31.31 -1.43
C TRP A 21 14.57 -32.05 -1.19
N ASP A 22 14.66 -33.19 -0.48
CA ASP A 22 13.47 -33.93 -0.09
C ASP A 22 12.59 -33.15 0.92
N GLU A 23 11.35 -33.59 1.12
CA GLU A 23 10.38 -32.90 1.97
C GLU A 23 10.85 -32.78 3.43
N SER A 24 11.51 -33.81 3.97
CA SER A 24 12.01 -33.78 5.34
C SER A 24 13.13 -32.74 5.49
N GLN A 25 14.07 -32.72 4.55
CA GLN A 25 15.18 -31.76 4.52
C GLN A 25 14.68 -30.33 4.36
N ARG A 26 13.75 -30.08 3.42
CA ARG A 26 13.11 -28.77 3.24
C ARG A 26 12.37 -28.32 4.51
N GLY A 27 11.70 -29.26 5.19
CA GLY A 27 11.04 -29.01 6.46
C GLY A 27 12.01 -28.53 7.55
N VAL A 28 13.18 -29.17 7.69
CA VAL A 28 14.21 -28.77 8.66
C VAL A 28 14.73 -27.36 8.39
N VAL A 29 15.08 -27.04 7.14
CA VAL A 29 15.59 -25.70 6.79
C VAL A 29 14.53 -24.62 6.96
N ALA A 30 13.29 -24.90 6.54
CA ALA A 30 12.19 -23.97 6.76
C ALA A 30 11.95 -23.71 8.26
N GLY A 31 12.04 -24.75 9.09
CA GLY A 31 11.96 -24.64 10.55
C GLY A 31 13.09 -23.78 11.13
N LEU A 32 14.34 -24.01 10.70
CA LEU A 32 15.49 -23.22 11.13
C LEU A 32 15.38 -21.75 10.70
N LYS A 33 15.04 -21.50 9.43
CA LYS A 33 14.82 -20.14 8.90
C LYS A 33 13.78 -19.40 9.74
N ARG A 34 12.62 -20.02 9.99
CA ARG A 34 11.55 -19.44 10.83
C ARG A 34 12.01 -19.16 12.25
N ALA A 35 12.78 -20.05 12.87
CA ALA A 35 13.28 -19.84 14.22
C ALA A 35 14.22 -18.63 14.30
N ILE A 36 15.14 -18.50 13.34
CA ILE A 36 16.05 -17.35 13.21
C ILE A 36 15.25 -16.07 12.96
N GLU A 37 14.29 -16.08 12.03
CA GLU A 37 13.46 -14.92 11.71
C GLU A 37 12.62 -14.46 12.91
N THR A 38 12.12 -15.40 13.72
CA THR A 38 11.39 -15.10 14.95
C THR A 38 12.29 -14.43 15.97
N LEU A 39 13.52 -14.94 16.14
CA LEU A 39 14.52 -14.34 17.02
C LEU A 39 14.89 -12.92 16.55
N HIS A 40 15.12 -12.72 15.25
CA HIS A 40 15.40 -11.40 14.67
C HIS A 40 14.26 -10.42 14.89
N LYS A 41 13.01 -10.84 14.63
CA LYS A 41 11.82 -10.01 14.88
C LYS A 41 11.76 -9.53 16.34
N GLU A 42 11.99 -10.44 17.29
CA GLU A 42 12.00 -10.08 18.72
C GLU A 42 13.14 -9.14 19.07
N ALA A 43 14.35 -9.39 18.55
CA ALA A 43 15.51 -8.52 18.77
C ALA A 43 15.28 -7.11 18.22
N PHE A 44 14.81 -7.00 16.97
CA PHE A 44 14.48 -5.72 16.35
C PHE A 44 13.33 -5.01 17.06
N ALA A 45 12.30 -5.72 17.50
CA ALA A 45 11.20 -5.12 18.26
C ALA A 45 11.70 -4.49 19.57
N ARG A 46 12.56 -5.19 20.32
CA ARG A 46 13.19 -4.67 21.54
C ARG A 46 14.10 -3.47 21.25
N LEU A 47 14.92 -3.55 20.21
CA LEU A 47 15.79 -2.47 19.79
C LEU A 47 14.98 -1.22 19.42
N ILE A 48 13.98 -1.36 18.54
CA ILE A 48 13.08 -0.28 18.14
C ILE A 48 12.42 0.33 19.36
N LYS A 49 11.92 -0.50 20.30
CA LYS A 49 11.30 -0.01 21.54
C LYS A 49 12.28 0.83 22.37
N SER A 50 13.52 0.38 22.51
CA SER A 50 14.56 1.09 23.27
C SER A 50 14.95 2.40 22.58
N VAL A 51 15.28 2.37 21.27
CA VAL A 51 15.67 3.57 20.52
C VAL A 51 14.50 4.56 20.45
N LYS A 52 13.25 4.09 20.36
CA LYS A 52 12.05 4.93 20.40
C LYS A 52 11.93 5.73 21.69
N GLN A 53 12.36 5.18 22.82
CA GLN A 53 12.35 5.87 24.11
C GLN A 53 13.39 7.00 24.15
N GLU A 54 14.50 6.86 23.43
CA GLU A 54 15.58 7.85 23.39
C GLU A 54 15.41 8.89 22.26
N SER A 55 15.13 8.44 21.04
CA SER A 55 15.05 9.30 19.86
C SER A 55 14.18 8.74 18.74
N MET A 56 12.96 9.28 18.64
CA MET A 56 12.06 9.00 17.51
C MET A 56 12.53 9.59 16.18
N SER A 57 13.38 10.62 16.17
CA SER A 57 13.95 11.16 14.94
C SER A 57 15.02 10.22 14.37
N ALA A 58 15.84 9.60 15.22
CA ALA A 58 16.82 8.60 14.78
C ALA A 58 16.15 7.41 14.09
N LEU A 59 15.07 6.87 14.67
CA LEU A 59 14.29 5.81 14.02
C LEU A 59 13.71 6.25 12.67
N ARG A 60 13.15 7.47 12.60
CA ARG A 60 12.60 8.02 11.35
C ARG A 60 13.65 8.18 10.26
N ASN A 61 14.88 8.52 10.62
CA ASN A 61 15.98 8.61 9.68
C ASN A 61 16.46 7.22 9.26
N ALA A 62 16.58 6.27 10.20
CA ALA A 62 17.02 4.91 9.90
C ALA A 62 16.09 4.20 8.91
N VAL A 63 14.77 4.38 9.02
CA VAL A 63 13.80 3.77 8.09
C VAL A 63 13.74 4.45 6.72
N GLN A 64 14.52 5.52 6.47
CA GLN A 64 14.69 6.07 5.12
C GLN A 64 15.69 5.25 4.29
N ASP A 65 16.54 4.45 4.94
CA ASP A 65 17.36 3.46 4.26
C ASP A 65 16.48 2.32 3.73
N GLU A 66 16.62 2.01 2.44
CA GLU A 66 15.77 1.02 1.75
C GLU A 66 15.92 -0.39 2.32
N VAL A 67 17.13 -0.77 2.73
CA VAL A 67 17.42 -2.11 3.29
C VAL A 67 16.83 -2.22 4.69
N VAL A 68 17.06 -1.21 5.52
CA VAL A 68 16.48 -1.14 6.87
C VAL A 68 14.95 -1.19 6.78
N TYR A 69 14.35 -0.39 5.90
CA TYR A 69 12.91 -0.42 5.68
C TYR A 69 12.44 -1.80 5.25
N GLY A 70 13.10 -2.41 4.25
CA GLY A 70 12.75 -3.72 3.72
C GLY A 70 12.80 -4.83 4.76
N VAL A 71 13.85 -4.89 5.57
CA VAL A 71 14.00 -5.89 6.64
C VAL A 71 12.94 -5.70 7.73
N LEU A 72 12.71 -4.46 8.17
CA LEU A 72 11.68 -4.20 9.17
C LEU A 72 10.28 -4.49 8.63
N ALA A 73 10.03 -4.22 7.34
CA ALA A 73 8.76 -4.52 6.69
C ALA A 73 8.55 -6.03 6.55
N TYR A 74 9.60 -6.78 6.18
CA TYR A 74 9.59 -8.25 6.12
C TYR A 74 9.22 -8.86 7.47
N HIS A 75 9.72 -8.29 8.57
CA HIS A 75 9.37 -8.72 9.92
C HIS A 75 8.06 -8.11 10.47
N GLU A 76 7.32 -7.34 9.67
CA GLU A 76 6.06 -6.67 10.06
C GLU A 76 6.22 -5.66 11.21
N LEU A 77 7.40 -5.04 11.34
CA LEU A 77 7.72 -4.07 12.40
C LEU A 77 7.48 -2.62 11.96
N VAL A 78 7.28 -2.38 10.67
CA VAL A 78 6.88 -1.08 10.11
C VAL A 78 5.63 -1.24 9.27
N LYS A 79 4.82 -0.19 9.23
CA LYS A 79 3.65 -0.15 8.36
C LYS A 79 4.10 0.18 6.92
N PRO A 80 3.42 -0.34 5.89
CA PRO A 80 3.59 0.17 4.54
C PRO A 80 3.33 1.69 4.55
N PRO A 81 4.05 2.48 3.73
CA PRO A 81 3.79 3.91 3.66
C PRO A 81 2.33 4.09 3.25
N LYS A 82 1.65 5.05 3.90
CA LYS A 82 0.29 5.42 3.50
C LYS A 82 0.36 5.85 2.02
N PRO A 83 -0.41 5.22 1.11
CA PRO A 83 -0.38 5.62 -0.30
C PRO A 83 -0.75 7.09 -0.43
N SER A 84 -0.19 7.76 -1.45
CA SER A 84 -0.50 9.17 -1.74
C SER A 84 -2.00 9.37 -1.93
N LEU A 85 -2.47 10.60 -1.72
CA LEU A 85 -3.87 10.96 -1.96
C LEU A 85 -4.30 10.59 -3.38
N GLU A 86 -3.45 10.86 -4.38
CA GLU A 86 -3.67 10.48 -5.77
C GLU A 86 -3.88 8.98 -5.96
N LYS A 87 -3.01 8.14 -5.39
CA LYS A 87 -3.15 6.68 -5.48
C LYS A 87 -4.45 6.21 -4.82
N ARG A 88 -4.79 6.76 -3.66
CA ARG A 88 -6.03 6.40 -2.95
C ARG A 88 -7.28 6.85 -3.71
N LEU A 89 -7.24 8.02 -4.35
CA LEU A 89 -8.31 8.50 -5.21
C LEU A 89 -8.46 7.63 -6.46
N GLN A 90 -7.36 7.22 -7.06
CA GLN A 90 -7.35 6.32 -8.21
C GLN A 90 -8.01 4.98 -7.86
N THR A 91 -7.64 4.38 -6.71
CA THR A 91 -8.29 3.16 -6.21
C THR A 91 -9.78 3.37 -5.96
N ALA A 92 -10.18 4.50 -5.35
CA ALA A 92 -11.58 4.80 -5.13
C ALA A 92 -12.37 4.92 -6.45
N ILE A 93 -11.78 5.54 -7.47
CA ILE A 93 -12.41 5.66 -8.80
C ILE A 93 -12.54 4.30 -9.47
N GLU A 94 -11.51 3.46 -9.39
CA GLU A 94 -11.54 2.10 -9.90
C GLU A 94 -12.63 1.25 -9.24
N GLU A 95 -12.87 1.44 -7.94
CA GLU A 95 -13.95 0.79 -7.19
C GLU A 95 -15.35 1.20 -7.70
N VAL A 96 -15.52 2.45 -8.14
CA VAL A 96 -16.83 2.97 -8.61
C VAL A 96 -17.14 2.56 -10.06
N ARG A 97 -16.10 2.38 -10.89
CA ARG A 97 -16.25 2.09 -12.33
C ARG A 97 -17.18 0.92 -12.69
N PRO A 98 -17.15 -0.24 -12.02
CA PRO A 98 -18.06 -1.35 -12.33
C PRO A 98 -19.54 -0.95 -12.24
N SER A 99 -19.90 -0.16 -11.23
CA SER A 99 -21.26 0.34 -11.05
C SER A 99 -21.64 1.32 -12.17
N LEU A 100 -20.76 2.27 -12.50
CA LEU A 100 -21.01 3.23 -13.59
C LEU A 100 -21.13 2.56 -14.96
N LYS A 101 -20.25 1.60 -15.25
CA LYS A 101 -20.27 0.87 -16.53
C LYS A 101 -21.54 0.06 -16.72
N SER A 102 -22.10 -0.49 -15.63
CA SER A 102 -23.42 -1.16 -15.66
C SER A 102 -24.55 -0.21 -16.10
N HIS A 103 -24.37 1.09 -15.90
CA HIS A 103 -25.26 2.15 -16.35
C HIS A 103 -24.78 2.86 -17.64
N HIS A 104 -23.80 2.30 -18.36
CA HIS A 104 -23.20 2.87 -19.57
C HIS A 104 -22.49 4.23 -19.36
N GLY A 105 -21.92 4.44 -18.18
CA GLY A 105 -21.08 5.59 -17.85
C GLY A 105 -19.70 5.24 -17.31
N ASP A 106 -18.91 6.28 -17.04
CA ASP A 106 -17.59 6.20 -16.40
C ASP A 106 -17.31 7.49 -15.60
N VAL A 107 -16.21 7.53 -14.87
CA VAL A 107 -15.73 8.70 -14.13
C VAL A 107 -14.23 8.88 -14.29
N GLU A 108 -13.82 10.13 -14.45
CA GLU A 108 -12.41 10.55 -14.51
C GLU A 108 -12.10 11.55 -13.39
N LEU A 109 -10.92 11.42 -12.79
CA LEU A 109 -10.34 12.43 -11.91
C LEU A 109 -9.85 13.61 -12.77
N VAL A 110 -10.32 14.81 -12.48
CA VAL A 110 -9.92 16.02 -13.23
C VAL A 110 -8.89 16.83 -12.45
N ALA A 111 -9.18 17.10 -11.16
CA ALA A 111 -8.29 17.90 -10.33
C ALA A 111 -8.45 17.55 -8.85
N ILE A 112 -7.35 17.72 -8.10
CA ILE A 112 -7.36 17.71 -6.64
C ILE A 112 -7.17 19.17 -6.19
N LYS A 113 -8.23 19.76 -5.64
CA LYS A 113 -8.21 21.11 -5.08
C LYS A 113 -7.99 21.02 -3.58
N LEU A 114 -6.77 21.33 -3.16
CA LEU A 114 -6.43 21.45 -1.75
C LEU A 114 -7.30 22.56 -1.10
N PRO A 115 -7.75 22.36 0.16
CA PRO A 115 -7.32 21.30 1.07
C PRO A 115 -8.09 19.97 0.94
N ASP A 116 -9.33 19.96 0.44
CA ASP A 116 -10.26 18.84 0.68
C ASP A 116 -11.26 18.56 -0.45
N THR A 117 -11.08 19.19 -1.62
CA THR A 117 -12.04 19.12 -2.72
C THR A 117 -11.46 18.35 -3.90
N VAL A 118 -12.24 17.47 -4.50
CA VAL A 118 -11.87 16.75 -5.73
C VAL A 118 -12.86 17.06 -6.84
N GLU A 119 -12.35 17.29 -8.04
CA GLU A 119 -13.15 17.47 -9.25
C GLU A 119 -13.12 16.19 -10.09
N VAL A 120 -14.29 15.71 -10.45
CA VAL A 120 -14.46 14.52 -11.29
C VAL A 120 -15.31 14.85 -12.50
N ARG A 121 -15.06 14.19 -13.62
CA ARG A 121 -15.90 14.28 -14.83
C ARG A 121 -16.66 12.98 -14.98
N LEU A 122 -17.98 13.06 -15.13
CA LEU A 122 -18.82 11.92 -15.48
C LEU A 122 -18.86 11.77 -17.01
N ILE A 123 -18.70 10.54 -17.48
CA ILE A 123 -18.63 10.20 -18.91
C ILE A 123 -19.80 9.28 -19.26
N GLY A 124 -20.22 9.31 -20.52
CA GLY A 124 -21.27 8.44 -21.05
C GLY A 124 -22.68 8.94 -20.72
N THR A 125 -23.63 8.01 -20.62
CA THR A 125 -25.05 8.29 -20.35
C THR A 125 -25.27 8.99 -19.01
N CYS A 126 -24.34 8.83 -18.06
CA CYS A 126 -24.38 9.48 -16.75
C CYS A 126 -24.35 11.02 -16.81
N ASN A 127 -23.84 11.61 -17.89
CA ASN A 127 -23.78 13.08 -18.06
C ASN A 127 -25.14 13.69 -18.47
N ASN A 128 -26.07 12.89 -19.01
CA ASN A 128 -27.32 13.37 -19.62
C ASN A 128 -28.60 12.96 -18.86
N CYS A 129 -28.50 12.31 -17.70
CA CYS A 129 -29.68 11.86 -16.93
C CYS A 129 -29.89 12.70 -15.64
N PRO A 130 -30.74 13.75 -15.67
CA PRO A 130 -30.92 14.67 -14.54
C PRO A 130 -31.47 14.01 -13.26
N ALA A 131 -32.17 12.88 -13.39
CA ALA A 131 -32.67 12.12 -12.24
C ALA A 131 -31.59 11.27 -11.54
N SER A 132 -30.52 10.91 -12.26
CA SER A 132 -29.49 9.98 -11.77
C SER A 132 -28.22 10.70 -11.30
N THR A 133 -27.96 11.92 -11.79
CA THR A 133 -26.72 12.66 -11.49
C THR A 133 -26.51 12.91 -9.99
N PHE A 134 -27.58 13.19 -9.24
CA PHE A 134 -27.47 13.47 -7.79
C PHE A 134 -27.07 12.22 -7.00
N THR A 135 -27.77 11.10 -7.20
CA THR A 135 -27.50 9.83 -6.51
C THR A 135 -26.16 9.22 -6.92
N LEU A 136 -25.79 9.30 -8.21
CA LEU A 136 -24.49 8.84 -8.70
C LEU A 136 -23.33 9.64 -8.12
N SER A 137 -23.45 10.97 -8.08
CA SER A 137 -22.42 11.84 -7.49
C SER A 137 -22.28 11.58 -5.98
N GLN A 138 -23.38 11.33 -5.29
CA GLN A 138 -23.36 10.96 -3.87
C GLN A 138 -22.67 9.61 -3.65
N GLY A 139 -22.93 8.60 -4.50
CA GLY A 139 -22.26 7.30 -4.44
C GLY A 139 -20.76 7.41 -4.69
N ILE A 140 -20.35 8.18 -5.72
CA ILE A 140 -18.93 8.47 -5.98
C ILE A 140 -18.28 9.16 -4.78
N GLN A 141 -18.96 10.16 -4.20
CA GLN A 141 -18.46 10.87 -3.03
C GLN A 141 -18.28 9.94 -1.82
N GLN A 142 -19.25 9.06 -1.56
CA GLN A 142 -19.17 8.10 -0.46
C GLN A 142 -18.00 7.13 -0.64
N THR A 143 -17.81 6.59 -1.85
CA THR A 143 -16.67 5.72 -2.14
C THR A 143 -15.36 6.49 -2.01
N ILE A 144 -15.25 7.69 -2.57
CA ILE A 144 -14.05 8.53 -2.42
C ILE A 144 -13.74 8.78 -0.94
N GLN A 145 -14.74 9.10 -0.11
CA GLN A 145 -14.57 9.34 1.32
C GLN A 145 -14.13 8.10 2.09
N ALA A 146 -14.56 6.90 1.68
CA ALA A 146 -14.13 5.65 2.30
C ALA A 146 -12.62 5.42 2.15
N TYR A 147 -12.05 5.75 1.00
CA TYR A 147 -10.60 5.63 0.74
C TYR A 147 -9.82 6.88 1.13
N CYS A 148 -10.45 8.05 1.06
CA CYS A 148 -9.89 9.39 1.29
C CYS A 148 -10.75 10.20 2.27
N PRO A 149 -10.71 9.89 3.59
CA PRO A 149 -11.54 10.58 4.58
C PRO A 149 -11.26 12.09 4.69
N GLU A 150 -10.09 12.53 4.24
CA GLU A 150 -9.73 13.95 4.16
C GLU A 150 -10.45 14.72 3.04
N ILE A 151 -11.06 14.03 2.05
CA ILE A 151 -11.82 14.68 0.98
C ILE A 151 -13.27 14.85 1.41
N THR A 152 -13.66 16.09 1.73
CA THR A 152 -15.00 16.39 2.22
C THR A 152 -15.98 16.67 1.08
N LYS A 153 -15.47 17.10 -0.09
CA LYS A 153 -16.27 17.59 -1.20
C LYS A 153 -15.83 17.00 -2.54
N VAL A 154 -16.80 16.49 -3.30
CA VAL A 154 -16.60 16.04 -4.68
C VAL A 154 -17.47 16.89 -5.60
N ILE A 155 -16.88 17.47 -6.64
CA ILE A 155 -17.57 18.34 -7.61
C ILE A 155 -17.53 17.66 -8.96
N ALA A 156 -18.71 17.42 -9.53
CA ALA A 156 -18.84 16.98 -10.92
C ALA A 156 -18.63 18.19 -11.84
N VAL A 157 -17.58 18.15 -12.66
CA VAL A 157 -17.30 19.13 -13.72
C VAL A 157 -17.70 18.57 -15.08
N LYS A 158 -18.01 19.47 -16.03
CA LYS A 158 -18.35 19.10 -17.41
C LYS A 158 -17.10 18.79 -18.24
#